data_AF-A0AAC9KAW3-F1
#
_entry.id   AF-A0AAC9KAW3-F1
#
_cell.length_a   1.000
_cell.length_b   1.000
_cell.length_c   1.000
_cell.angle_alpha   90.00
_cell.angle_beta   90.00
_cell.angle_gamma   90.00
#
_symmetry.space_group_name_H-M   'P 1'
#
loop_
_entity.id
_entity.type
_entity.pdbx_description
1 polymer ?
#
loop_
_entity_poly.entity_id
_entity_poly.type
_entity_poly.pdbx_seq_one_letter_code
_entity_poly.pdbx_strand_id
1 'polypeptide(L)'
;MALHAAFPCRRTLIMPPLQTSYAARHPDAYEGMQANAEPVTILTRIADTDIAFGKPVVQGVKDQSVRLPSATAARFLGIALAVHTVPALMGQAVDTYPAGSPLSVLNKGVIWVRVAASVSAGAAAYLTSAGAITASSSGNTAIPNATFDTSAPAGGLARLRLS
;
A
#
# COMPACT_ATOMS: atom_id res chain seq x y z
N MET A 1 -35.13 56.10 -33.55
CA MET A 1 -34.78 55.29 -34.74
C MET A 1 -33.97 54.11 -34.23
N ALA A 2 -34.60 52.93 -34.17
CA ALA A 2 -34.17 51.79 -33.36
C ALA A 2 -33.00 51.02 -34.00
N LEU A 3 -32.00 50.69 -33.17
CA LEU A 3 -30.84 49.88 -33.53
C LEU A 3 -31.29 48.40 -33.64
N HIS A 4 -31.25 47.83 -34.85
CA HIS A 4 -31.53 46.42 -35.10
C HIS A 4 -30.27 45.59 -34.82
N ALA A 5 -30.16 44.98 -33.64
CA ALA A 5 -29.08 44.06 -33.29
C ALA A 5 -29.41 42.64 -33.76
N ALA A 6 -28.50 42.04 -34.53
CA ALA A 6 -28.60 40.69 -35.07
C ALA A 6 -28.57 39.62 -33.96
N PHE A 7 -29.52 38.67 -34.00
CA PHE A 7 -29.52 37.48 -33.15
C PHE A 7 -28.75 36.33 -33.83
N PRO A 8 -27.61 35.85 -33.29
CA PRO A 8 -26.97 34.63 -33.78
C PRO A 8 -27.67 33.40 -33.19
N CYS A 9 -28.70 32.90 -33.88
CA CYS A 9 -29.35 31.62 -33.55
C CYS A 9 -28.58 30.43 -34.16
N ARG A 10 -27.45 30.06 -33.57
CA ARG A 10 -26.89 28.70 -33.74
C ARG A 10 -26.23 28.23 -32.45
N ARG A 11 -27.07 27.96 -31.45
CA ARG A 11 -26.67 27.25 -30.23
C ARG A 11 -26.46 25.77 -30.60
N THR A 12 -25.25 25.40 -31.00
CA THR A 12 -24.86 23.98 -31.09
C THR A 12 -25.01 23.39 -29.69
N LEU A 13 -26.06 22.59 -29.47
CA LEU A 13 -26.18 21.75 -28.27
C LEU A 13 -25.14 20.64 -28.39
N ILE A 14 -23.89 20.95 -28.02
CA ILE A 14 -22.87 19.93 -27.84
C ILE A 14 -23.27 19.20 -26.56
N MET A 15 -23.75 17.97 -26.69
CA MET A 15 -23.96 17.12 -25.51
C MET A 15 -22.60 16.95 -24.85
N PRO A 16 -22.40 17.42 -23.61
CA PRO A 16 -21.13 17.24 -22.95
C PRO A 16 -20.89 15.73 -22.82
N PRO A 17 -19.67 15.24 -23.10
CA PRO A 17 -19.35 13.83 -22.92
C PRO A 17 -19.62 13.45 -21.46
N LEU A 18 -20.47 12.45 -21.25
CA LEU A 18 -20.76 11.92 -19.91
C LEU A 18 -19.51 11.30 -19.26
N GLN A 19 -18.57 10.84 -20.08
CA GLN A 19 -17.32 10.26 -19.65
C GLN A 19 -16.22 10.70 -20.61
N THR A 20 -15.33 11.55 -20.12
CA THR A 20 -14.21 12.11 -20.88
C THR A 20 -12.93 11.29 -20.73
N SER A 21 -12.92 10.33 -19.81
CA SER A 21 -11.77 9.50 -19.55
C SER A 21 -12.18 8.10 -19.11
N TYR A 22 -11.37 7.14 -19.53
CA TYR A 22 -11.37 5.79 -19.01
C TYR A 22 -9.91 5.34 -18.95
N ALA A 23 -9.55 4.66 -17.87
CA ALA A 23 -8.22 4.08 -17.78
C ALA A 23 -8.13 2.91 -18.77
N ALA A 24 -7.23 2.98 -19.75
CA ALA A 24 -7.08 1.91 -20.75
C ALA A 24 -6.67 0.55 -20.14
N ARG A 25 -6.21 0.53 -18.88
CA ARG A 25 -5.81 -0.65 -18.14
C ARG A 25 -6.31 -0.55 -16.70
N HIS A 26 -6.64 -1.70 -16.13
CA HIS A 26 -6.82 -1.83 -14.69
C HIS A 26 -5.48 -1.74 -13.96
N PRO A 27 -5.45 -1.26 -12.72
CA PRO A 27 -4.24 -1.28 -11.91
C PRO A 27 -3.75 -2.72 -11.75
N ASP A 28 -2.44 -2.92 -11.93
CA ASP A 28 -1.83 -4.26 -11.91
C ASP A 28 -1.94 -4.95 -10.54
N ALA A 29 -1.98 -4.17 -9.46
CA ALA A 29 -2.09 -4.65 -8.08
C ALA A 29 -2.56 -3.54 -7.13
N TYR A 30 -2.81 -3.92 -5.87
CA TYR A 30 -3.06 -3.00 -4.75
C TYR A 30 -2.11 -3.30 -3.58
N GLU A 31 -1.96 -2.34 -2.68
CA GLU A 31 -1.03 -2.41 -1.54
C GLU A 31 -1.45 -3.54 -0.58
N GLY A 32 -0.52 -4.41 -0.22
CA GLY A 32 -0.77 -5.58 0.63
C GLY A 32 -1.32 -6.80 -0.10
N MET A 33 -1.49 -6.76 -1.43
CA MET A 33 -1.86 -7.93 -2.22
C MET A 33 -0.71 -8.94 -2.28
N GLN A 34 -1.00 -10.23 -2.07
CA GLN A 34 -0.04 -11.30 -2.31
C GLN A 34 0.27 -11.37 -3.82
N ALA A 35 1.55 -11.33 -4.19
CA ALA A 35 1.96 -11.19 -5.58
C ALA A 35 2.01 -12.52 -6.35
N ASN A 36 2.28 -13.63 -5.66
CA ASN A 36 2.39 -14.97 -6.25
C ASN A 36 2.03 -16.07 -5.24
N ALA A 37 1.99 -17.33 -5.70
CA ALA A 37 1.67 -18.51 -4.87
C ALA A 37 2.92 -19.34 -4.50
N GLU A 38 4.09 -18.70 -4.41
CA GLU A 38 5.29 -19.33 -3.83
C GLU A 38 5.04 -19.72 -2.36
N PRO A 39 5.87 -20.60 -1.76
CA PRO A 39 5.72 -20.97 -0.36
C PRO A 39 5.64 -19.75 0.55
N VAL A 40 4.45 -19.56 1.14
CA VAL A 40 4.09 -18.38 1.92
C VAL A 40 3.91 -18.78 3.38
N THR A 41 4.41 -17.95 4.29
CA THR A 41 4.13 -18.08 5.73
C THR A 41 3.36 -16.86 6.18
N ILE A 42 2.09 -17.07 6.55
CA ILE A 42 1.19 -16.03 7.06
C ILE A 42 0.94 -16.31 8.54
N LEU A 43 1.21 -15.31 9.38
CA LEU A 43 1.04 -15.38 10.83
C LEU A 43 -0.16 -14.54 11.23
N THR A 44 -1.01 -15.07 12.11
CA THR A 44 -2.05 -14.27 12.78
C THR A 44 -1.46 -13.54 13.98
N ARG A 45 -1.73 -12.25 14.08
CA ARG A 45 -1.29 -11.36 15.18
C ARG A 45 -2.38 -10.35 15.53
N ILE A 46 -2.29 -9.75 16.71
CA ILE A 46 -3.25 -8.73 17.17
C ILE A 46 -2.71 -7.33 16.90
N ALA A 47 -3.53 -6.45 16.32
CA ALA A 47 -3.16 -5.06 16.07
C ALA A 47 -3.16 -4.25 17.37
N ASP A 48 -2.04 -3.62 17.75
CA ASP A 48 -2.01 -2.68 18.88
C ASP A 48 -2.67 -1.33 18.53
N THR A 49 -2.64 -0.95 17.25
CA THR A 49 -3.23 0.27 16.69
C THR A 49 -3.92 -0.06 15.37
N ASP A 50 -4.56 0.92 14.75
CA ASP A 50 -5.06 0.75 13.38
C ASP A 50 -3.87 0.54 12.42
N ILE A 51 -3.94 -0.50 11.58
CA ILE A 51 -2.86 -0.89 10.66
C ILE A 51 -3.44 -1.05 9.25
N ALA A 52 -3.03 -0.17 8.34
CA ALA A 52 -3.40 -0.26 6.93
C ALA A 52 -2.75 -1.46 6.23
N PHE A 53 -3.38 -1.97 5.17
CA PHE A 53 -2.82 -3.05 4.36
C PHE A 53 -1.48 -2.66 3.70
N GLY A 54 -0.62 -3.66 3.51
CA GLY A 54 0.71 -3.53 2.91
C GLY A 54 1.73 -2.74 3.73
N LYS A 55 1.38 -2.33 4.96
CA LYS A 55 2.33 -1.71 5.87
C LYS A 55 3.23 -2.75 6.54
N PRO A 56 4.53 -2.43 6.71
CA PRO A 56 5.41 -3.23 7.53
C PRO A 56 4.95 -3.19 8.98
N VAL A 57 5.08 -4.32 9.67
CA VAL A 57 4.75 -4.43 11.10
C VAL A 57 5.94 -4.96 11.89
N VAL A 58 6.04 -4.48 13.13
CA VAL A 58 7.08 -4.88 14.09
C VAL A 58 6.43 -5.47 15.34
N GLN A 59 7.22 -6.17 16.15
CA GLN A 59 6.78 -6.70 17.44
C GLN A 59 6.11 -5.60 18.27
N GLY A 60 4.89 -5.87 18.71
CA GLY A 60 4.09 -5.00 19.57
C GLY A 60 4.57 -4.99 21.02
N VAL A 61 3.76 -4.45 21.91
CA VAL A 61 4.07 -4.40 23.35
C VAL A 61 3.79 -5.74 24.04
N LYS A 62 2.83 -6.51 23.52
CA LYS A 62 2.46 -7.84 24.03
C LYS A 62 3.09 -8.93 23.17
N ASP A 63 3.15 -10.14 23.69
CA ASP A 63 3.84 -11.27 23.05
C ASP A 63 3.33 -11.59 21.63
N GLN A 64 2.01 -11.49 21.43
CA GLN A 64 1.34 -11.77 20.14
C GLN A 64 0.80 -10.54 19.44
N SER A 65 1.13 -9.34 19.92
CA SER A 65 0.70 -8.10 19.28
C SER A 65 1.73 -7.57 18.30
N VAL A 66 1.25 -6.76 17.36
CA VAL A 66 2.06 -6.06 16.37
C VAL A 66 1.65 -4.61 16.29
N ARG A 67 2.60 -3.75 15.93
CA ARG A 67 2.37 -2.33 15.75
C ARG A 67 3.08 -1.81 14.50
N LEU A 68 2.74 -0.58 14.12
CA LEU A 68 3.51 0.16 13.13
C LEU A 68 4.93 0.48 13.67
N PRO A 69 5.96 0.42 12.81
CA PRO A 69 7.31 0.82 13.16
C PRO A 69 7.35 2.24 13.71
N SER A 70 8.17 2.43 14.74
CA SER A 70 8.46 3.74 15.32
C SER A 70 9.99 3.93 15.38
N ALA A 71 10.45 5.10 15.82
CA ALA A 71 11.87 5.40 15.93
C ALA A 71 12.65 4.44 16.87
N THR A 72 11.96 3.71 17.74
CA THR A 72 12.57 2.70 18.59
C THR A 72 12.80 1.40 17.82
N ALA A 73 14.01 0.85 17.91
CA ALA A 73 14.34 -0.44 17.32
C ALA A 73 13.36 -1.52 17.79
N ALA A 74 12.59 -2.06 16.85
CA ALA A 74 11.62 -3.11 17.09
C ALA A 74 11.81 -4.18 16.01
N ARG A 75 11.69 -5.44 16.41
CA ARG A 75 11.93 -6.57 15.50
C ARG A 75 10.86 -6.59 14.42
N PHE A 76 11.28 -6.50 13.16
CA PHE A 76 10.41 -6.69 12.00
C PHE A 76 9.81 -8.10 12.01
N LEU A 77 8.50 -8.19 11.75
CA LEU A 77 7.77 -9.47 11.74
C LEU A 77 7.18 -9.81 10.37
N GLY A 78 7.02 -8.84 9.49
CA GLY A 78 6.41 -9.04 8.18
C GLY A 78 5.58 -7.84 7.73
N ILE A 79 4.68 -8.09 6.78
CA ILE A 79 3.84 -7.08 6.17
C ILE A 79 2.37 -7.44 6.32
N ALA A 80 1.53 -6.46 6.64
CA ALA A 80 0.09 -6.65 6.75
C ALA A 80 -0.49 -7.07 5.38
N LEU A 81 -1.03 -8.27 5.31
CA LEU A 81 -1.66 -8.82 4.11
C LEU A 81 -3.07 -8.23 3.98
N ALA A 82 -3.43 -7.81 2.77
CA ALA A 82 -4.79 -7.41 2.47
C ALA A 82 -5.70 -8.63 2.39
N VAL A 83 -6.77 -8.65 3.17
CA VAL A 83 -7.77 -9.73 3.15
C VAL A 83 -9.17 -9.15 2.93
N HIS A 84 -9.96 -9.84 2.13
CA HIS A 84 -11.32 -9.42 1.75
C HIS A 84 -12.34 -9.56 2.90
N THR A 85 -11.95 -10.19 4.01
CA THR A 85 -12.83 -10.47 5.15
C THR A 85 -12.82 -9.37 6.20
N VAL A 86 -12.01 -8.31 6.05
CA VAL A 86 -12.05 -7.17 6.98
C VAL A 86 -13.29 -6.34 6.69
N PRO A 87 -14.25 -6.25 7.62
CA PRO A 87 -15.45 -5.47 7.40
C PRO A 87 -15.11 -3.97 7.38
N ALA A 88 -15.69 -3.24 6.44
CA ALA A 88 -15.67 -1.79 6.46
C ALA A 88 -16.53 -1.29 7.64
N LEU A 89 -15.89 -0.75 8.67
CA LEU A 89 -16.58 -0.14 9.82
C LEU A 89 -16.82 1.35 9.56
N MET A 90 -18.03 1.83 9.89
CA MET A 90 -18.36 3.25 9.82
C MET A 90 -17.39 4.09 10.66
N GLY A 91 -16.78 5.10 10.04
CA GLY A 91 -15.80 5.98 10.70
C GLY A 91 -14.37 5.43 10.76
N GLN A 92 -14.10 4.26 10.19
CA GLN A 92 -12.76 3.70 10.03
C GLN A 92 -12.25 3.86 8.60
N ALA A 93 -10.94 3.96 8.44
CA ALA A 93 -10.33 3.99 7.12
C ALA A 93 -10.61 2.66 6.40
N VAL A 94 -11.00 2.74 5.12
CA VAL A 94 -11.08 1.57 4.25
C VAL A 94 -9.68 0.95 4.14
N ASP A 95 -9.59 -0.36 3.95
CA ASP A 95 -8.33 -1.11 3.80
C ASP A 95 -7.42 -1.08 5.05
N THR A 96 -8.03 -1.11 6.23
CA THR A 96 -7.32 -1.04 7.52
C THR A 96 -7.84 -2.09 8.50
N TYR A 97 -6.92 -2.77 9.19
CA TYR A 97 -7.23 -3.55 10.37
C TYR A 97 -7.43 -2.63 11.56
N PRO A 98 -8.58 -2.63 12.23
CA PRO A 98 -8.80 -1.81 13.42
C PRO A 98 -7.97 -2.32 14.61
N ALA A 99 -7.64 -1.43 15.54
CA ALA A 99 -6.96 -1.79 16.78
C ALA A 99 -7.71 -2.91 17.53
N GLY A 100 -6.95 -3.86 18.07
CA GLY A 100 -7.45 -5.04 18.78
C GLY A 100 -7.95 -6.17 17.89
N SER A 101 -8.03 -5.99 16.56
CA SER A 101 -8.44 -7.05 15.65
C SER A 101 -7.29 -8.00 15.29
N PRO A 102 -7.60 -9.28 14.98
CA PRO A 102 -6.62 -10.17 14.38
C PRO A 102 -6.33 -9.74 12.94
N LEU A 103 -5.05 -9.64 12.60
CA LEU A 103 -4.59 -9.40 11.24
C LEU A 103 -3.68 -10.51 10.74
N SER A 104 -3.63 -10.62 9.40
CA SER A 104 -2.74 -11.53 8.69
C SER A 104 -1.43 -10.82 8.36
N VAL A 105 -0.31 -11.37 8.84
CA VAL A 105 1.04 -10.85 8.60
C VAL A 105 1.81 -11.83 7.73
N LEU A 106 2.19 -11.41 6.52
CA LEU A 106 3.05 -12.19 5.63
C LEU A 106 4.51 -12.02 6.07
N ASN A 107 5.09 -13.11 6.58
CA ASN A 107 6.48 -13.15 7.06
C ASN A 107 7.44 -13.74 6.01
N LYS A 108 6.92 -14.56 5.08
CA LYS A 108 7.66 -15.17 3.97
C LYS A 108 6.78 -15.25 2.74
N GLY A 109 7.35 -15.00 1.56
CA GLY A 109 6.65 -14.97 0.27
C GLY A 109 6.85 -13.65 -0.47
N VAL A 110 6.06 -13.39 -1.52
CA VAL A 110 6.13 -12.15 -2.31
C VAL A 110 4.84 -11.34 -2.16
N ILE A 111 4.97 -10.06 -1.83
CA ILE A 111 3.86 -9.14 -1.56
C ILE A 111 4.06 -7.80 -2.27
N TRP A 112 2.96 -7.18 -2.68
CA TRP A 112 2.96 -5.83 -3.24
C TRP A 112 3.02 -4.77 -2.13
N VAL A 113 4.05 -3.94 -2.17
CA VAL A 113 4.27 -2.86 -1.18
C VAL A 113 4.44 -1.53 -1.87
N ARG A 114 4.00 -0.46 -1.22
CA ARG A 114 4.29 0.90 -1.66
C ARG A 114 5.67 1.32 -1.17
N VAL A 115 6.50 1.80 -2.09
CA VAL A 115 7.86 2.24 -1.78
C VAL A 115 7.91 3.75 -1.50
N ALA A 116 8.69 4.16 -0.51
CA ALA A 116 8.86 5.57 -0.16
C ALA A 116 9.76 6.34 -1.15
N ALA A 117 10.68 5.63 -1.79
CA ALA A 117 11.62 6.17 -2.78
C ALA A 117 11.71 5.22 -3.97
N SER A 118 12.28 5.68 -5.08
CA SER A 118 12.47 4.84 -6.26
C SER A 118 13.34 3.63 -5.93
N VAL A 119 12.88 2.44 -6.31
CA VAL A 119 13.58 1.17 -6.12
C VAL A 119 13.86 0.50 -7.45
N SER A 120 14.94 -0.28 -7.50
CA SER A 120 15.29 -1.10 -8.65
C SER A 120 15.14 -2.58 -8.30
N ALA A 121 14.80 -3.41 -9.29
CA ALA A 121 14.80 -4.86 -9.13
C ALA A 121 16.19 -5.37 -8.67
N GLY A 122 16.21 -6.33 -7.75
CA GLY A 122 17.41 -6.88 -7.12
C GLY A 122 17.93 -6.07 -5.91
N ALA A 123 17.40 -4.88 -5.64
CA ALA A 123 17.85 -4.10 -4.48
C ALA A 123 17.39 -4.73 -3.15
N ALA A 124 18.21 -4.57 -2.11
CA ALA A 124 17.84 -4.92 -0.75
C ALA A 124 16.75 -3.98 -0.22
N ALA A 125 15.92 -4.47 0.70
CA ALA A 125 14.86 -3.69 1.32
C ALA A 125 15.21 -3.26 2.76
N TYR A 126 14.83 -2.03 3.07
CA TYR A 126 15.03 -1.39 4.36
C TYR A 126 13.72 -0.79 4.85
N LEU A 127 13.59 -0.77 6.16
CA LEU A 127 12.48 -0.21 6.89
C LEU A 127 12.86 1.17 7.43
N THR A 128 12.09 2.19 7.09
CA THR A 128 12.25 3.52 7.68
C THR A 128 11.65 3.57 9.08
N SER A 129 12.13 4.49 9.90
CA SER A 129 11.56 4.76 11.25
C SER A 129 10.10 5.22 11.22
N ALA A 130 9.63 5.72 10.07
CA ALA A 130 8.25 6.12 9.82
C ALA A 130 7.36 4.97 9.30
N GLY A 131 7.87 3.74 9.21
CA GLY A 131 7.11 2.57 8.78
C GLY A 131 6.88 2.49 7.26
N ALA A 132 7.83 3.00 6.47
CA ALA A 132 7.81 2.86 5.02
C ALA A 132 8.94 1.94 4.52
N ILE A 133 8.75 1.37 3.34
CA ILE A 133 9.72 0.48 2.69
C ILE A 133 10.56 1.25 1.68
N THR A 134 11.88 1.07 1.70
CA THR A 134 12.83 1.75 0.80
C THR A 134 14.02 0.86 0.45
N ALA A 135 14.76 1.23 -0.60
CA ALA A 135 16.03 0.59 -0.96
C ALA A 135 17.27 1.31 -0.39
N SER A 136 17.07 2.41 0.35
CA SER A 136 18.17 3.16 0.96
C SER A 136 18.55 2.61 2.34
N SER A 137 19.83 2.29 2.53
CA SER A 137 20.37 1.85 3.82
C SER A 137 20.59 2.99 4.82
N SER A 138 20.74 4.22 4.34
CA SER A 138 21.10 5.36 5.19
C SER A 138 19.99 5.68 6.19
N GLY A 139 20.28 5.53 7.48
CA GLY A 139 19.34 5.83 8.57
C GLY A 139 18.15 4.86 8.69
N ASN A 140 18.17 3.75 7.95
CA ASN A 140 17.07 2.78 7.90
C ASN A 140 17.51 1.40 8.39
N THR A 141 16.56 0.63 8.91
CA THR A 141 16.81 -0.71 9.43
C THR A 141 16.72 -1.73 8.31
N ALA A 142 17.76 -2.54 8.13
CA ALA A 142 17.73 -3.61 7.12
C ALA A 142 16.62 -4.63 7.43
N ILE A 143 15.84 -5.00 6.42
CA ILE A 143 14.93 -6.13 6.51
C ILE A 143 15.71 -7.35 6.03
N PRO A 144 16.07 -8.29 6.93
CA PRO A 144 16.92 -9.42 6.55
C PRO A 144 16.24 -10.26 5.48
N ASN A 145 17.03 -10.72 4.50
CA ASN A 145 16.60 -11.60 3.41
C ASN A 145 15.42 -11.04 2.58
N ALA A 146 15.29 -9.71 2.52
CA ALA A 146 14.26 -9.04 1.74
C ALA A 146 14.83 -8.38 0.48
N THR A 147 14.22 -8.64 -0.67
CA THR A 147 14.67 -8.15 -1.99
C THR A 147 13.50 -7.69 -2.84
N PHE A 148 13.71 -6.64 -3.65
CA PHE A 148 12.71 -6.18 -4.61
C PHE A 148 12.77 -6.98 -5.91
N ASP A 149 11.67 -7.62 -6.32
CA ASP A 149 11.59 -8.35 -7.60
C ASP A 149 11.25 -7.44 -8.79
N THR A 150 10.84 -6.19 -8.53
CA THR A 150 10.49 -5.19 -9.56
C THR A 150 10.96 -3.80 -9.19
N SER A 151 11.29 -3.01 -10.20
CA SER A 151 11.53 -1.58 -10.05
C SER A 151 10.21 -0.81 -9.92
N ALA A 152 10.21 0.27 -9.14
CA ALA A 152 9.07 1.18 -9.01
C ALA A 152 9.56 2.61 -8.70
N PRO A 153 8.88 3.66 -9.18
CA PRO A 153 9.17 5.03 -8.77
C PRO A 153 8.75 5.26 -7.31
N ALA A 154 9.19 6.38 -6.72
CA ALA A 154 8.72 6.80 -5.40
C ALA A 154 7.18 6.87 -5.33
N GLY A 155 6.60 6.28 -4.29
CA GLY A 155 5.16 6.13 -4.15
C GLY A 155 4.54 5.04 -5.04
N GLY A 156 5.29 4.37 -5.90
CA GLY A 156 4.82 3.26 -6.72
C GLY A 156 4.69 1.95 -5.94
N LEU A 157 4.11 0.94 -6.59
CA LEU A 157 4.03 -0.43 -6.07
C LEU A 157 5.20 -1.27 -6.58
N ALA A 158 5.85 -1.99 -5.68
CA ALA A 158 6.89 -2.96 -6.01
C ALA A 158 6.58 -4.33 -5.37
N ARG A 159 6.97 -5.41 -6.05
CA ARG A 159 6.99 -6.76 -5.47
C ARG A 159 8.18 -6.87 -4.53
N LEU A 160 7.90 -7.12 -3.27
CA LEU A 160 8.90 -7.40 -2.25
C LEU A 160 8.86 -8.88 -1.89
N ARG A 161 10.00 -9.55 -2.02
CA ARG A 161 10.21 -10.93 -1.58
C ARG A 161 10.80 -10.94 -0.17
N LEU A 162 10.19 -11.74 0.71
CA LEU A 162 10.65 -12.04 2.07
C LEU A 162 11.01 -13.54 2.13
N SER A 163 12.21 -13.88 2.60
CA SER A 163 12.73 -15.27 2.56
C SER A 163 13.26 -15.82 3.87
#